data_AF-A0A8T4U8R8-F1
#
_entry.id   AF-A0A8T4U8R8-F1
#
_cell.length_a   1.000
_cell.length_b   1.000
_cell.length_c   1.000
_cell.angle_alpha   90.00
_cell.angle_beta   90.00
_cell.angle_gamma   90.00
#
_symmetry.space_group_name_H-M   'P 1'
#
loop_
_entity.id
_entity.type
_entity.pdbx_description
1 polymer ?
#
loop_
_entity_poly.entity_id
_entity_poly.type
_entity_poly.pdbx_seq_one_letter_code
_entity_poly.pdbx_strand_id
1 'polypeptide(L)'
;MRIESHLENLKESAKEINDAITEGLVSKQRPIGFHASAGAIDMMEILLHENNLIDPGFVIKHEWFKSEKSIENKFHFDFPDKKEILQLVRNIENIRNKLCYGKRQSEDTLEKVIRDFNRLKEIFSKVSKHEL
;
A
#
# COMPACT_ATOMS: atom_id res chain seq x y z
N MET A 1 0.46 -15.73 -1.41
CA MET A 1 -0.86 -16.24 -0.94
C MET A 1 -1.78 -16.28 -2.18
N ARG A 2 -3.04 -16.76 -2.14
CA ARG A 2 -3.89 -16.67 -3.35
C ARG A 2 -4.33 -15.21 -3.56
N ILE A 3 -4.49 -14.79 -4.81
CA ILE A 3 -5.00 -13.44 -5.18
C ILE A 3 -6.29 -13.10 -4.41
N GLU A 4 -7.19 -14.08 -4.24
CA GLU A 4 -8.44 -13.95 -3.49
C GLU A 4 -8.21 -13.44 -2.05
N SER A 5 -7.26 -14.02 -1.33
CA SER A 5 -6.96 -13.62 0.04
C SER A 5 -6.30 -12.23 0.11
N HIS A 6 -5.47 -11.87 -0.88
CA HIS A 6 -4.95 -10.50 -0.98
C HIS A 6 -6.07 -9.49 -1.22
N LEU A 7 -7.06 -9.83 -2.06
CA LEU A 7 -8.24 -8.99 -2.30
C LEU A 7 -9.09 -8.81 -1.04
N GLU A 8 -9.26 -9.86 -0.23
CA GLU A 8 -9.95 -9.77 1.05
C GLU A 8 -9.24 -8.80 2.02
N ASN A 9 -7.92 -8.97 2.21
CA ASN A 9 -7.11 -8.08 3.04
C ASN A 9 -7.13 -6.62 2.54
N LEU A 10 -7.14 -6.44 1.22
CA LEU A 10 -7.17 -5.14 0.59
C LEU A 10 -8.53 -4.44 0.79
N LYS A 11 -9.63 -5.19 0.71
CA LYS A 11 -10.97 -4.67 1.04
C LYS A 11 -11.07 -4.26 2.50
N GLU A 12 -10.52 -5.06 3.42
CA GLU A 12 -10.43 -4.69 4.84
C GLU A 12 -9.64 -3.40 5.02
N SER A 13 -8.46 -3.31 4.41
CA SER A 13 -7.61 -2.11 4.51
C SER A 13 -8.28 -0.86 3.93
N ALA A 14 -8.96 -0.98 2.79
CA ALA A 14 -9.71 0.11 2.20
C ALA A 14 -10.88 0.56 3.10
N LYS A 15 -11.59 -0.40 3.70
CA LYS A 15 -12.67 -0.11 4.66
C LYS A 15 -12.13 0.65 5.87
N GLU A 16 -11.06 0.18 6.49
CA GLU A 16 -10.50 0.82 7.70
C GLU A 16 -9.99 2.23 7.43
N ILE A 17 -9.45 2.49 6.24
CA ILE A 17 -9.08 3.85 5.81
C ILE A 17 -10.31 4.73 5.61
N ASN A 18 -11.38 4.21 5.00
CA ASN A 18 -12.63 4.95 4.83
C ASN A 18 -13.29 5.26 6.19
N ASP A 19 -13.33 4.30 7.11
CA ASP A 19 -13.84 4.49 8.46
C ASP A 19 -13.02 5.58 9.17
N ALA A 20 -11.69 5.58 9.01
CA ALA A 20 -10.83 6.60 9.56
C ALA A 20 -11.13 8.02 9.05
N ILE A 21 -11.51 8.17 7.78
CA ILE A 21 -11.95 9.44 7.20
C ILE A 21 -13.22 9.94 7.89
N THR A 22 -14.16 9.04 8.22
CA THR A 22 -15.44 9.41 8.84
C THR A 22 -15.33 9.68 10.34
N GLU A 23 -14.47 8.94 11.05
CA GLU A 23 -14.33 9.00 12.51
C GLU A 23 -13.27 10.02 12.98
N GLY A 24 -12.47 10.55 12.06
CA GLY A 24 -11.44 11.54 12.30
C GLY A 24 -10.03 10.98 12.16
N LEU A 25 -9.19 11.66 11.38
CA LEU A 25 -7.88 11.15 10.99
C LEU A 25 -6.94 10.97 12.18
N VAL A 26 -6.85 11.99 13.05
CA VAL A 26 -5.90 12.00 14.16
C VAL A 26 -6.18 10.90 15.20
N SER A 27 -7.46 10.60 15.45
CA SER A 27 -7.86 9.52 16.36
C SER A 27 -7.54 8.14 15.77
N LYS A 28 -7.56 8.03 14.44
CA LYS A 28 -7.34 6.80 13.66
C LYS A 28 -5.95 6.72 13.00
N GLN A 29 -4.98 7.51 13.46
CA GLN A 29 -3.61 7.53 12.92
C GLN A 29 -2.98 6.14 12.78
N ARG A 30 -3.11 5.28 13.81
CA ARG A 30 -2.50 3.94 13.79
C ARG A 30 -3.14 3.03 12.73
N PRO A 31 -4.49 2.89 12.69
CA PRO A 31 -5.17 2.25 11.57
C PRO A 31 -4.74 2.78 10.20
N ILE A 32 -4.70 4.10 10.00
CA ILE A 32 -4.25 4.70 8.73
C ILE A 32 -2.85 4.21 8.36
N GLY A 33 -1.91 4.28 9.30
CA GLY A 33 -0.53 3.85 9.05
C GLY A 33 -0.40 2.36 8.71
N PHE A 34 -1.14 1.51 9.42
CA PHE A 34 -1.10 0.06 9.20
C PHE A 34 -1.78 -0.33 7.88
N HIS A 35 -3.03 0.08 7.68
CA HIS A 35 -3.83 -0.34 6.54
C HIS A 35 -3.39 0.30 5.23
N ALA A 36 -2.84 1.53 5.25
CA ALA A 36 -2.27 2.10 4.03
C ALA A 36 -1.05 1.30 3.56
N SER A 37 -0.19 0.88 4.49
CA SER A 37 0.99 0.07 4.18
C SER A 37 0.58 -1.35 3.77
N ALA A 38 -0.26 -2.03 4.55
CA ALA A 38 -0.72 -3.39 4.25
C ALA A 38 -1.46 -3.46 2.90
N GLY A 39 -2.45 -2.58 2.68
CA GLY A 39 -3.18 -2.53 1.42
C GLY A 39 -2.29 -2.18 0.21
N ALA A 40 -1.26 -1.34 0.40
CA ALA A 40 -0.28 -1.08 -0.65
C ALA A 40 0.53 -2.32 -1.04
N ILE A 41 0.84 -3.20 -0.07
CA ILE A 41 1.53 -4.47 -0.33
C ILE A 41 0.58 -5.48 -0.99
N ASP A 42 -0.68 -5.60 -0.52
CA ASP A 42 -1.65 -6.48 -1.16
C ASP A 42 -1.90 -6.06 -2.62
N MET A 43 -2.01 -4.76 -2.93
CA MET A 43 -2.10 -4.26 -4.31
C MET A 43 -0.89 -4.68 -5.16
N MET A 44 0.32 -4.59 -4.59
CA MET A 44 1.54 -5.03 -5.26
C MET A 44 1.54 -6.54 -5.52
N GLU A 45 1.19 -7.35 -4.52
CA GLU A 45 1.18 -8.81 -4.66
C GLU A 45 0.14 -9.26 -5.68
N ILE A 46 -1.07 -8.68 -5.67
CA ILE A 46 -2.09 -8.96 -6.69
C ILE A 46 -1.57 -8.64 -8.08
N LEU A 47 -1.06 -7.42 -8.30
CA LEU A 47 -0.57 -6.99 -9.61
C LEU A 47 0.53 -7.90 -10.13
N LEU A 48 1.49 -8.26 -9.28
CA LEU A 48 2.62 -9.10 -9.69
C LEU A 48 2.20 -10.56 -9.92
N HIS A 49 1.25 -11.09 -9.15
CA HIS A 49 0.68 -12.41 -9.41
C HIS A 49 -0.12 -12.43 -10.72
N GLU A 50 -0.96 -11.43 -11.00
CA GLU A 50 -1.73 -11.33 -12.26
C GLU A 50 -0.83 -11.30 -13.50
N ASN A 51 0.36 -10.71 -13.37
CA ASN A 51 1.36 -10.63 -14.45
C ASN A 51 2.34 -11.81 -14.46
N ASN A 52 2.16 -12.81 -13.60
CA ASN A 52 3.06 -13.97 -13.44
C ASN A 52 4.52 -13.57 -13.16
N LEU A 53 4.74 -12.48 -12.42
CA LEU A 53 6.06 -11.94 -12.10
C LEU A 53 6.62 -12.48 -10.77
N ILE A 54 5.75 -13.06 -9.93
CA ILE A 54 6.12 -13.68 -8.65
C ILE A 54 5.34 -14.99 -8.44
N ASP A 55 5.98 -15.95 -7.76
CA ASP A 55 5.36 -17.23 -7.40
C ASP A 55 4.30 -17.05 -6.29
N PRO A 56 3.25 -17.91 -6.21
CA PRO A 56 2.24 -17.84 -5.16
C PRO A 56 2.76 -17.87 -3.71
N GLY A 57 3.97 -18.39 -3.48
CA GLY A 57 4.65 -18.41 -2.18
C GLY A 57 5.56 -17.22 -1.91
N PHE A 58 5.73 -16.32 -2.89
CA PHE A 58 6.52 -15.10 -2.74
C PHE A 58 5.78 -14.14 -1.80
N VAL A 59 6.51 -13.56 -0.86
CA VAL A 59 5.98 -12.61 0.11
C VAL A 59 6.77 -11.32 0.01
N ILE A 60 6.09 -10.25 -0.37
CA ILE A 60 6.66 -8.91 -0.41
C ILE A 60 6.74 -8.38 1.02
N LYS A 61 7.96 -8.09 1.49
CA LYS A 61 8.14 -7.45 2.79
C LYS A 61 8.02 -5.93 2.62
N HIS A 62 7.13 -5.30 3.38
CA HIS A 62 6.96 -3.84 3.38
C HIS A 62 8.29 -3.10 3.63
N GLU A 63 9.19 -3.68 4.42
CA GLU A 63 10.51 -3.12 4.71
C GLU A 63 11.40 -2.92 3.48
N TRP A 64 11.16 -3.66 2.39
CA TRP A 64 11.89 -3.49 1.13
C TRP A 64 11.68 -2.10 0.54
N PHE A 65 10.58 -1.43 0.87
CA PHE A 65 10.26 -0.09 0.37
C PHE A 65 10.90 1.04 1.18
N LYS A 66 11.65 0.73 2.25
CA LYS A 66 12.39 1.74 3.03
C LYS A 66 13.61 2.31 2.31
N SER A 67 14.09 1.65 1.25
CA SER A 67 15.24 2.13 0.47
C SER A 67 15.08 1.88 -1.01
N GLU A 68 15.50 2.85 -1.82
CA GLU A 68 15.46 2.78 -3.28
C GLU A 68 16.31 1.64 -3.83
N LYS A 69 17.52 1.47 -3.28
CA LYS A 69 18.40 0.34 -3.61
C LYS A 69 17.74 -1.02 -3.37
N SER A 70 16.97 -1.17 -2.29
CA SER A 70 16.25 -2.42 -2.02
C SER A 70 15.12 -2.63 -3.03
N ILE A 71 14.39 -1.58 -3.37
CA ILE A 71 13.34 -1.62 -4.39
C ILE A 71 13.94 -2.06 -5.74
N GLU A 72 15.01 -1.42 -6.20
CA GLU A 72 15.66 -1.72 -7.48
C GLU A 72 16.13 -3.19 -7.57
N ASN A 73 16.73 -3.69 -6.48
CA ASN A 73 17.19 -5.08 -6.42
C ASN A 73 16.04 -6.09 -6.44
N LYS A 74 14.92 -5.79 -5.76
CA LYS A 74 13.78 -6.71 -5.62
C LYS A 74 12.83 -6.68 -6.81
N PHE A 75 12.67 -5.53 -7.45
CA PHE A 75 11.73 -5.30 -8.55
C PHE A 75 12.47 -4.98 -9.85
N HIS A 76 13.36 -5.88 -10.27
CA HIS A 76 14.19 -5.74 -11.49
C HIS A 76 13.42 -6.03 -12.79
N PHE A 77 12.20 -6.57 -12.70
CA PHE A 77 11.29 -6.83 -13.82
C PHE A 77 10.32 -5.67 -14.03
N ASP A 78 9.75 -5.54 -15.22
CA ASP A 78 8.82 -4.46 -15.57
C ASP A 78 7.35 -4.87 -15.39
N PHE A 79 6.53 -3.89 -15.00
CA PHE A 79 5.08 -4.01 -14.84
C PHE A 79 4.40 -2.64 -15.09
N PRO A 80 3.09 -2.61 -15.38
CA PRO A 80 2.36 -1.38 -15.66
C PRO A 80 2.52 -0.34 -14.55
N ASP A 81 2.76 0.92 -14.94
CA ASP A 81 2.89 2.08 -14.03
C ASP A 81 3.92 1.90 -12.88
N LYS A 82 4.90 0.99 -13.06
CA LYS A 82 5.91 0.59 -12.07
C LYS A 82 6.54 1.73 -11.27
N LYS A 83 7.03 2.77 -11.93
CA LYS A 83 7.74 3.87 -11.26
C LYS A 83 6.84 4.61 -10.27
N GLU A 84 5.61 4.90 -10.69
CA GLU A 84 4.64 5.63 -9.85
C GLU A 84 4.18 4.76 -8.68
N ILE A 85 3.87 3.48 -8.96
CA ILE A 85 3.47 2.51 -7.93
C ILE A 85 4.57 2.38 -6.86
N LEU A 86 5.82 2.10 -7.26
CA LEU A 86 6.93 1.93 -6.31
C LEU A 86 7.17 3.21 -5.48
N GLN A 87 7.01 4.38 -6.09
CA GLN A 87 7.15 5.66 -5.37
C GLN A 87 6.02 5.87 -4.34
N LEU A 88 4.78 5.54 -4.67
CA LEU A 88 3.64 5.66 -3.76
C LEU A 88 3.77 4.70 -2.57
N VAL A 89 4.09 3.42 -2.83
CA VAL A 89 4.30 2.43 -1.77
C VAL A 89 5.45 2.86 -0.84
N ARG A 90 6.54 3.38 -1.42
CA ARG A 90 7.67 3.94 -0.64
C ARG A 90 7.25 5.13 0.22
N ASN A 91 6.44 6.04 -0.31
CA ASN A 91 5.96 7.20 0.45
C ASN A 91 5.14 6.77 1.68
N ILE A 92 4.25 5.80 1.50
CA ILE A 92 3.43 5.22 2.57
C ILE A 92 4.32 4.51 3.60
N GLU A 93 5.27 3.68 3.16
CA GLU A 93 6.16 2.94 4.07
C GLU A 93 7.07 3.86 4.90
N ASN A 94 7.59 4.93 4.31
CA ASN A 94 8.50 5.86 4.99
C ASN A 94 7.85 6.54 6.20
N ILE A 95 6.53 6.72 6.19
CA ILE A 95 5.78 7.35 7.28
C ILE A 95 5.05 6.33 8.17
N ARG A 96 4.78 5.12 7.67
CA ARG A 96 4.12 4.00 8.40
C ARG A 96 4.59 3.89 9.86
N ASN A 97 5.89 3.78 10.09
CA ASN A 97 6.41 3.57 11.44
C ASN A 97 6.13 4.75 12.38
N LYS A 98 6.14 5.99 11.87
CA LYS A 98 5.76 7.16 12.66
C LYS A 98 4.27 7.15 13.00
N LEU A 99 3.43 6.68 12.08
CA LEU A 99 1.99 6.57 12.30
C LEU A 99 1.65 5.46 13.30
N CYS A 100 2.24 4.26 13.13
CA CYS A 100 1.93 3.10 13.96
C CYS A 100 2.52 3.19 15.38
N TYR A 101 3.77 3.64 15.51
CA TYR A 101 4.52 3.55 16.78
C TYR A 101 4.98 4.92 17.31
N GLY A 102 4.90 5.97 16.49
CA GLY A 102 5.37 7.31 16.86
C GLY A 102 4.35 8.15 17.61
N LYS A 103 4.70 9.43 17.79
CA LYS A 103 3.81 10.45 18.36
C LYS A 103 2.67 10.77 17.38
N ARG A 104 1.62 11.42 17.89
CA ARG A 104 0.55 11.97 17.04
C ARG A 104 1.16 12.91 15.99
N GLN A 105 0.78 12.70 14.74
CA GLN A 105 1.15 13.52 13.58
C GLN A 105 0.05 14.55 13.30
N SER A 106 0.36 15.53 12.46
CA SER A 106 -0.63 16.50 11.98
C SER A 106 -1.64 15.83 11.04
N GLU A 107 -2.81 16.44 10.94
CA GLU A 107 -3.85 16.03 10.00
C GLU A 107 -3.34 16.06 8.55
N ASP A 108 -2.62 17.10 8.14
CA ASP A 108 -1.97 17.20 6.82
C ASP A 108 -1.08 15.98 6.48
N THR A 109 -0.39 15.43 7.48
CA THR A 109 0.46 14.24 7.29
C THR A 109 -0.40 13.01 7.00
N LEU A 110 -1.53 12.88 7.69
CA LEU A 110 -2.46 11.77 7.53
C LEU A 110 -3.22 11.89 6.19
N GLU A 111 -3.67 13.09 5.83
CA GLU A 111 -4.27 13.38 4.53
C GLU A 111 -3.32 13.06 3.38
N LYS A 112 -2.02 13.37 3.51
CA LYS A 112 -1.03 13.01 2.52
C LYS A 112 -0.94 11.49 2.33
N VAL A 113 -0.97 10.72 3.41
CA VAL A 113 -0.94 9.24 3.33
C VAL A 113 -2.19 8.69 2.67
N ILE A 114 -3.35 9.23 3.02
CA ILE A 114 -4.63 8.84 2.41
C ILE A 114 -4.63 9.19 0.93
N ARG A 115 -4.12 10.35 0.54
CA ARG A 115 -3.99 10.74 -0.86
C ARG A 115 -3.03 9.82 -1.62
N ASP A 116 -1.87 9.50 -1.05
CA ASP A 116 -0.91 8.57 -1.65
C ASP A 116 -1.54 7.16 -1.81
N PHE A 117 -2.33 6.70 -0.84
CA PHE A 117 -3.06 5.43 -0.90
C PHE A 117 -4.19 5.44 -1.94
N ASN A 118 -5.00 6.49 -1.98
CA ASN A 118 -6.08 6.62 -2.96
C ASN A 118 -5.53 6.71 -4.38
N ARG A 119 -4.42 7.43 -4.57
CA ARG A 119 -3.73 7.47 -5.85
C ARG A 119 -3.24 6.08 -6.27
N LEU A 120 -2.71 5.30 -5.33
CA LEU A 120 -2.32 3.93 -5.59
C LEU A 120 -3.52 3.05 -5.97
N LYS A 121 -4.66 3.21 -5.30
CA LYS A 121 -5.92 2.53 -5.66
C LYS A 121 -6.36 2.86 -7.10
N GLU A 122 -6.34 4.14 -7.48
CA GLU A 122 -6.71 4.57 -8.84
C GLU A 122 -5.85 3.89 -9.91
N ILE A 123 -4.53 3.86 -9.69
CA ILE A 123 -3.61 3.18 -10.60
C ILE A 123 -3.91 1.69 -10.61
N PHE A 124 -4.05 1.07 -9.44
CA PHE A 124 -4.37 -0.34 -9.31
C PHE A 124 -5.65 -0.72 -10.07
N SER A 125 -6.73 0.04 -9.96
CA SER A 125 -7.97 -0.21 -10.71
C SER A 125 -7.83 -0.02 -12.22
N LYS A 126 -6.88 0.81 -12.67
CA LYS A 126 -6.56 0.97 -14.10
C LYS A 126 -5.73 -0.18 -14.66
N VAL A 127 -4.80 -0.72 -13.87
CA VAL A 127 -3.81 -1.71 -14.34
C VAL A 127 -4.13 -3.16 -13.97
N SER A 128 -5.03 -3.37 -13.01
CA SER A 128 -5.52 -4.69 -12.60
C SER A 128 -6.92 -4.95 -13.16
N LYS A 129 -7.41 -6.19 -13.01
CA LYS A 129 -8.80 -6.54 -13.34
C LYS A 129 -9.77 -6.31 -12.18
N HIS A 130 -9.34 -5.57 -11.15
CA HIS A 130 -10.03 -5.47 -9.87
C HIS A 130 -10.35 -4.01 -9.49
N GLU A 131 -11.59 -3.80 -9.04
CA GLU A 131 -12.08 -2.51 -8.54
C GLU A 131 -12.23 -2.55 -7.00
N LEU A 132 -11.96 -1.41 -6.34
CA LEU A 132 -11.92 -1.25 -4.88
C LEU A 132 -12.70 -0.05 -4.36
#